data_AF-F6GTF9-F1
#
_entry.id   AF-F6GTF9-F1
#
_cell.length_a   1.000
_cell.length_b   1.000
_cell.length_c   1.000
_cell.angle_alpha   90.00
_cell.angle_beta   90.00
_cell.angle_gamma   90.00
#
_symmetry.space_group_name_H-M   'P 1'
#
loop_
_entity.id
_entity.type
_entity.pdbx_description
1 polymer ?
#
loop_
_entity_poly.entity_id
_entity_poly.type
_entity_poly.pdbx_seq_one_letter_code
_entity_poly.pdbx_strand_id
1 'polypeptide(L)'
;MWSQGTEQFEVLRRMIDLCIWKFNLGTLNEKIGFNKEIISRGRFAELTAAELRPFRPDEAELFAKSAWNAYKQFRDKTAFSRSMAVDKMEEKAQGRVWTGKDAASRGLVDAIGGLSRAVAIAKQKANIPQDAPVGSYVYPSCNTHCYS
;
A
#
# COMPACT_ATOMS: atom_id res chain seq x y z
N MET A 1 -12.45 30.24 -9.44
CA MET A 1 -11.79 29.37 -10.43
C MET A 1 -10.96 28.30 -9.73
N TRP A 2 -11.62 27.42 -8.96
CA TRP A 2 -11.03 26.28 -8.24
C TRP A 2 -12.09 25.17 -8.26
N SER A 3 -12.26 24.47 -9.38
CA SER A 3 -13.34 23.47 -9.52
C SER A 3 -12.93 22.20 -10.25
N GLN A 4 -11.67 22.06 -10.70
CA GLN A 4 -11.22 20.88 -11.44
C GLN A 4 -10.27 19.96 -10.66
N GLY A 5 -10.01 20.25 -9.38
CA GLY A 5 -9.14 19.42 -8.54
C GLY A 5 -9.87 18.38 -7.68
N THR A 6 -11.18 18.51 -7.48
CA THR A 6 -11.92 17.73 -6.48
C THR A 6 -12.08 16.26 -6.86
N GLU A 7 -12.22 15.93 -8.14
CA GLU A 7 -12.42 14.54 -8.58
C GLU A 7 -11.17 13.67 -8.39
N GLN A 8 -9.96 14.21 -8.62
CA GLN A 8 -8.71 13.49 -8.34
C GLN A 8 -8.48 13.32 -6.83
N PHE A 9 -8.86 14.32 -6.04
CA PHE A 9 -8.75 14.26 -4.58
C PHE A 9 -9.77 13.30 -3.93
N GLU A 10 -10.91 13.05 -4.57
CA GLU A 10 -11.93 12.13 -4.05
C GLU A 10 -11.51 10.66 -4.17
N VAL A 11 -10.80 10.31 -5.26
CA VAL A 11 -10.14 9.00 -5.44
C VAL A 11 -9.04 8.80 -4.40
N LEU A 12 -8.26 9.85 -4.11
CA LEU A 12 -7.21 9.84 -3.08
C LEU A 12 -7.77 9.64 -1.66
N ARG A 13 -8.97 10.15 -1.36
CA ARG A 13 -9.58 10.06 -0.02
C ARG A 13 -10.00 8.63 0.37
N ARG A 14 -10.32 7.78 -0.61
CA ARG A 14 -10.70 6.36 -0.38
C ARG A 14 -9.51 5.44 -0.19
N MET A 15 -8.29 5.95 -0.33
CA MET A 15 -7.09 5.16 -0.58
C MET A 15 -5.96 5.51 0.39
N ILE A 16 -6.16 5.28 1.68
CA ILE A 16 -5.07 5.37 2.67
C ILE A 16 -3.98 4.30 2.44
N ASP A 17 -4.23 3.29 1.59
CA ASP A 17 -3.30 2.16 1.40
C ASP A 17 -2.35 2.28 0.19
N LEU A 18 -2.53 3.26 -0.72
CA LEU A 18 -1.63 3.46 -1.87
C LEU A 18 -1.54 4.93 -2.26
N CYS A 19 -0.66 5.68 -1.60
CA CYS A 19 -0.30 7.03 -2.00
C CYS A 19 0.93 7.01 -2.92
N ILE A 20 0.74 7.35 -4.19
CA ILE A 20 1.86 7.62 -5.10
C ILE A 20 2.31 9.05 -4.86
N TRP A 21 3.38 9.21 -4.08
CA TRP A 21 3.99 10.50 -3.84
C TRP A 21 4.89 10.88 -5.01
N LYS A 22 4.69 12.09 -5.53
CA LYS A 22 5.51 12.67 -6.58
C LYS A 22 5.80 14.12 -6.26
N PHE A 23 7.08 14.45 -6.21
CA PHE A 23 7.51 15.83 -6.06
C PHE A 23 7.46 16.55 -7.41
N ASN A 24 7.05 17.81 -7.39
CA ASN A 24 7.22 18.71 -8.53
C ASN A 24 8.26 19.76 -8.15
N LEU A 25 9.46 19.58 -8.68
CA LEU A 25 10.64 20.41 -8.42
C LEU A 25 10.89 21.40 -9.56
N GLY A 26 10.01 21.54 -10.55
CA GLY A 26 10.21 22.45 -11.68
C GLY A 26 10.48 23.89 -11.23
N THR A 27 9.56 24.46 -10.44
CA THR A 27 9.72 25.81 -9.86
C THR A 27 10.91 25.93 -8.89
N LEU A 28 11.30 24.85 -8.22
CA LEU A 28 12.49 24.87 -7.35
C LEU A 28 13.76 24.98 -8.19
N ASN A 29 13.87 24.14 -9.23
CA ASN A 29 15.00 24.05 -10.13
C ASN A 29 15.23 25.36 -10.91
N GLU A 30 14.15 26.01 -11.35
CA GLU A 30 14.20 27.36 -11.94
C GLU A 30 14.84 28.39 -10.99
N LYS A 31 14.51 28.35 -9.70
CA LYS A 31 15.04 29.30 -8.70
C LYS A 31 16.50 29.08 -8.34
N ILE A 32 16.98 27.84 -8.38
CA ILE A 32 18.38 27.50 -8.07
C ILE A 32 19.27 27.48 -9.33
N GLY A 33 18.73 27.83 -10.50
CA GLY A 33 19.47 27.85 -11.77
C GLY A 33 19.85 26.47 -12.29
N PHE A 34 19.19 25.41 -11.81
CA PHE A 34 19.49 24.05 -12.18
C PHE A 34 18.59 23.62 -13.36
N ASN A 35 19.16 23.53 -14.55
CA ASN A 35 18.44 23.12 -15.75
C ASN A 35 18.78 21.67 -16.11
N LYS A 36 17.75 20.83 -16.29
CA LYS A 36 17.87 19.45 -16.74
C LYS A 36 17.15 19.32 -18.08
N GLU A 37 17.92 19.15 -19.16
CA GLU A 37 17.35 18.77 -20.45
C GLU A 37 17.17 17.25 -20.52
N ILE A 38 15.99 16.81 -20.95
CA ILE A 38 15.67 15.40 -21.11
C ILE A 38 15.54 15.09 -22.58
N ILE A 39 16.38 14.18 -23.07
CA ILE A 39 16.24 13.60 -24.39
C ILE A 39 15.52 12.26 -24.20
N SER A 40 14.22 12.23 -24.50
CA SER A 40 13.39 11.04 -24.37
C SER A 40 12.93 10.56 -25.74
N ARG A 41 12.69 9.25 -25.88
CA ARG A 41 12.05 8.65 -27.06
C ARG A 41 10.94 7.73 -26.60
N GLY A 42 9.69 8.10 -26.87
CA GLY A 42 8.50 7.32 -26.54
C GLY A 42 7.51 8.08 -25.67
N ARG A 43 6.21 7.80 -25.84
CA ARG A 43 5.10 8.54 -25.21
C ARG A 43 5.16 8.60 -23.68
N PHE A 44 5.69 7.54 -23.06
CA PHE A 44 5.78 7.39 -21.60
C PHE A 44 7.23 7.34 -21.07
N ALA A 45 8.20 7.69 -21.92
CA ALA A 45 9.62 7.61 -21.55
C ALA A 45 10.03 8.61 -20.45
N GLU A 46 9.20 9.63 -20.22
CA GLU A 46 9.42 10.66 -19.20
C GLU A 46 8.67 10.41 -17.89
N LEU A 47 8.01 9.26 -17.73
CA LEU A 47 7.32 8.93 -16.47
C LEU A 47 8.29 8.94 -15.27
N THR A 48 9.57 8.60 -15.49
CA THR A 48 10.64 8.64 -14.47
C THR A 48 11.27 10.02 -14.32
N ALA A 49 11.04 10.93 -15.27
CA ALA A 49 11.44 12.34 -15.23
C ALA A 49 10.40 13.25 -14.57
N ALA A 50 9.39 12.63 -13.94
CA ALA A 50 8.28 13.29 -13.28
C ALA A 50 8.68 14.40 -12.32
N GLU A 51 9.87 14.41 -11.74
CA GLU A 51 10.26 15.45 -10.77
C GLU A 51 10.32 16.86 -11.35
N LEU A 52 10.40 17.02 -12.68
CA LEU A 52 10.66 18.33 -13.30
C LEU A 52 9.40 19.06 -13.79
N ARG A 53 8.27 18.36 -13.90
CA ARG A 53 7.03 18.94 -14.44
C ARG A 53 5.77 18.28 -13.86
N PRO A 54 4.59 18.93 -13.93
CA PRO A 54 3.31 18.26 -13.68
C PRO A 54 3.11 17.05 -14.60
N PHE A 55 2.27 16.09 -14.15
CA PHE A 55 1.83 15.02 -15.04
C PHE A 55 0.99 15.57 -16.18
N ARG A 56 1.15 14.98 -17.37
CA ARG A 56 0.22 15.17 -18.47
C ARG A 56 -1.10 14.44 -18.17
N PRO A 57 -2.23 14.84 -18.78
CA PRO A 57 -3.52 14.21 -18.53
C PRO A 57 -3.53 12.69 -18.78
N ASP A 58 -2.85 12.22 -19.82
CA ASP A 58 -2.73 10.81 -20.17
C ASP A 58 -1.85 10.02 -19.19
N GLU A 59 -0.76 10.62 -18.73
CA GLU A 59 0.09 10.06 -17.66
C GLU A 59 -0.70 9.95 -16.34
N ALA A 60 -1.44 11.00 -15.97
CA ALA A 60 -2.27 11.00 -14.77
C ALA A 60 -3.37 9.93 -14.81
N GLU A 61 -4.03 9.76 -15.96
CA GLU A 61 -5.03 8.71 -16.16
C GLU A 61 -4.42 7.30 -16.05
N LEU A 62 -3.20 7.10 -16.56
CA LEU A 62 -2.49 5.84 -16.45
C LEU A 62 -2.22 5.48 -14.97
N PHE A 63 -1.73 6.44 -14.18
CA PHE A 63 -1.52 6.23 -12.74
C PHE A 63 -2.84 5.99 -12.01
N ALA A 64 -3.88 6.75 -12.31
CA ALA A 64 -5.20 6.56 -11.70
C ALA A 64 -5.77 5.16 -11.99
N LYS A 65 -5.66 4.68 -13.24
CA LYS A 65 -6.06 3.31 -13.61
C LYS A 65 -5.25 2.24 -12.89
N SER A 66 -3.94 2.42 -12.80
CA SER A 66 -3.06 1.51 -12.07
C SER A 66 -3.46 1.42 -10.60
N ALA A 67 -3.67 2.57 -9.97
CA ALA A 67 -4.05 2.67 -8.57
C ALA A 67 -5.44 2.05 -8.31
N TRP A 68 -6.40 2.27 -9.22
CA TRP A 68 -7.72 1.63 -9.16
C TRP A 68 -7.66 0.10 -9.32
N ASN A 69 -6.76 -0.40 -10.17
CA ASN A 69 -6.56 -1.83 -10.33
C ASN A 69 -5.93 -2.45 -9.08
N ALA A 70 -4.97 -1.79 -8.44
CA ALA A 70 -4.40 -2.22 -7.17
C ALA A 70 -5.48 -2.27 -6.07
N TYR A 71 -6.31 -1.24 -5.97
CA TYR A 71 -7.44 -1.19 -5.03
C TYR A 71 -8.40 -2.38 -5.21
N LYS A 72 -8.90 -2.60 -6.43
CA LYS A 72 -9.81 -3.73 -6.72
C LYS A 72 -9.18 -5.06 -6.35
N GLN A 73 -7.92 -5.28 -6.70
CA GLN A 73 -7.22 -6.52 -6.36
C GLN A 73 -7.11 -6.74 -4.86
N PHE A 74 -6.80 -5.69 -4.09
CA PHE A 74 -6.73 -5.78 -2.63
C PHE A 74 -8.11 -6.12 -2.05
N ARG A 75 -9.12 -5.33 -2.40
CA ARG A 75 -10.51 -5.53 -1.94
C ARG A 75 -11.01 -6.93 -2.24
N ASP A 76 -10.86 -7.40 -3.48
CA ASP A 76 -11.39 -8.69 -3.92
C ASP A 76 -10.68 -9.85 -3.19
N LYS A 77 -9.35 -9.76 -3.00
CA LYS A 77 -8.59 -10.74 -2.21
C LYS A 77 -9.02 -10.75 -0.75
N THR A 78 -9.23 -9.59 -0.13
CA THR A 78 -9.69 -9.51 1.25
C THR A 78 -11.12 -10.03 1.40
N ALA A 79 -12.02 -9.69 0.48
CA ALA A 79 -13.38 -10.20 0.45
C ALA A 79 -13.41 -11.73 0.35
N PHE A 80 -12.62 -12.29 -0.58
CA PHE A 80 -12.45 -13.74 -0.75
C PHE A 80 -11.90 -14.41 0.51
N SER A 81 -10.81 -13.87 1.07
CA SER A 81 -10.17 -14.42 2.28
C SER A 81 -11.10 -14.43 3.50
N ARG A 82 -12.08 -13.54 3.54
CA ARG A 82 -13.05 -13.43 4.64
C ARG A 82 -14.42 -14.00 4.30
N SER A 83 -14.53 -14.69 3.16
CA SER A 83 -15.77 -15.27 2.67
C SER A 83 -16.94 -14.28 2.73
N MET A 84 -16.68 -13.01 2.39
CA MET A 84 -17.68 -11.95 2.39
C MET A 84 -17.91 -11.42 0.97
N ALA A 85 -19.13 -10.92 0.72
CA ALA A 85 -19.45 -10.28 -0.54
C ALA A 85 -18.61 -9.01 -0.75
N VAL A 86 -18.22 -8.75 -2.00
CA VAL A 86 -17.40 -7.59 -2.38
C VAL A 86 -18.08 -6.28 -1.97
N ASP A 87 -19.40 -6.17 -2.13
CA ASP A 87 -20.16 -4.96 -1.75
C ASP A 87 -20.07 -4.67 -0.25
N LYS A 88 -20.15 -5.71 0.59
CA LYS A 88 -19.97 -5.59 2.04
C LYS A 88 -18.53 -5.23 2.44
N MET A 89 -17.56 -5.64 1.62
CA MET A 89 -16.16 -5.23 1.82
C MET A 89 -15.96 -3.77 1.41
N GLU A 90 -16.58 -3.32 0.32
CA GLU A 90 -16.52 -1.93 -0.18
C GLU A 90 -17.06 -0.92 0.84
N GLU A 91 -18.11 -1.27 1.60
CA GLU A 91 -18.61 -0.42 2.69
C GLU A 91 -17.56 -0.19 3.80
N LYS A 92 -16.64 -1.15 3.97
CA LYS A 92 -15.57 -1.11 4.98
C LYS A 92 -14.25 -0.57 4.42
N ALA A 93 -14.02 -0.78 3.13
CA ALA A 93 -12.84 -0.38 2.38
C ALA A 93 -13.06 1.01 1.76
N GLN A 94 -12.78 2.07 2.53
CA GLN A 94 -12.87 3.46 2.05
C GLN A 94 -11.74 4.32 2.64
N GLY A 95 -10.58 3.72 2.88
CA GLY A 95 -9.45 4.41 3.52
C GLY A 95 -9.70 4.76 4.99
N ARG A 96 -10.66 4.10 5.65
CA ARG A 96 -10.91 4.30 7.09
C ARG A 96 -9.93 3.47 7.90
N VAL A 97 -9.30 4.11 8.88
CA VAL A 97 -8.49 3.41 9.89
C VAL A 97 -9.42 2.83 10.95
N TRP A 98 -9.27 1.54 11.24
CA TRP A 98 -10.04 0.84 12.25
C TRP A 98 -9.16 0.51 13.45
N THR A 99 -9.69 0.66 14.67
CA THR A 99 -9.03 0.12 15.85
C THR A 99 -9.10 -1.42 15.82
N GLY A 100 -8.20 -2.11 16.52
CA GLY A 100 -8.26 -3.59 16.58
C GLY A 100 -9.60 -4.13 17.09
N LYS A 101 -10.26 -3.40 18.00
CA LYS A 101 -11.60 -3.75 18.51
C LYS A 101 -12.68 -3.59 17.44
N ASP A 102 -12.66 -2.49 16.71
CA ASP A 102 -13.61 -2.25 15.61
C ASP A 102 -13.37 -3.20 14.44
N ALA A 103 -12.12 -3.52 14.15
CA ALA A 103 -11.78 -4.50 13.12
C ALA A 103 -12.35 -5.87 13.49
N ALA A 104 -12.29 -6.28 14.75
CA ALA A 104 -12.82 -7.56 15.20
C ALA A 104 -14.36 -7.60 15.12
N SER A 105 -15.04 -6.55 15.59
CA SER A 105 -16.51 -6.46 15.52
C SER A 105 -17.04 -6.44 14.07
N ARG A 106 -16.19 -6.01 13.13
CA ARG A 106 -16.49 -5.97 11.69
C ARG A 106 -16.03 -7.20 10.93
N GLY A 107 -15.44 -8.20 11.58
CA GLY A 107 -14.92 -9.40 10.93
C GLY A 107 -13.70 -9.13 10.02
N LEU A 108 -12.99 -8.02 10.25
CA LEU A 108 -11.73 -7.65 9.59
C LEU A 108 -10.51 -8.23 10.29
N VAL A 109 -10.63 -8.79 11.50
CA VAL A 109 -9.61 -9.63 12.16
C VAL A 109 -10.29 -10.80 12.88
N ASP A 110 -9.58 -11.92 13.02
CA ASP A 110 -10.12 -13.13 13.65
C ASP A 110 -10.06 -13.08 15.19
N ALA A 111 -9.01 -12.44 15.73
CA ALA A 111 -8.79 -12.34 17.17
C ALA A 111 -7.95 -11.09 17.50
N ILE A 112 -8.12 -10.59 18.72
CA ILE A 112 -7.31 -9.50 19.27
C ILE A 112 -6.32 -10.10 20.27
N GLY A 113 -5.04 -9.77 20.14
CA GLY A 113 -4.00 -10.21 21.05
C GLY A 113 -2.60 -9.86 20.56
N GLY A 114 -1.59 -10.15 21.38
CA GLY A 114 -0.19 -10.02 21.00
C GLY A 114 0.36 -11.28 20.32
N LEU A 115 1.68 -11.27 20.07
CA LEU A 115 2.39 -12.37 19.41
C LEU A 115 2.16 -13.73 20.09
N SER A 116 2.20 -13.80 21.42
CA SER A 116 1.99 -15.05 22.17
C SER A 116 0.63 -15.68 21.88
N ARG A 117 -0.42 -14.86 21.70
CA ARG A 117 -1.76 -15.36 21.35
C ARG A 117 -1.81 -15.83 19.90
N ALA A 118 -1.15 -15.14 18.98
CA ALA A 118 -1.03 -15.56 17.59
C ALA A 118 -0.31 -16.92 17.47
N VAL A 119 0.77 -17.11 18.21
CA VAL A 119 1.51 -18.38 18.28
C VAL A 119 0.64 -19.51 18.84
N ALA A 120 -0.10 -19.26 19.92
CA ALA A 120 -1.00 -20.26 20.50
C ALA A 120 -2.09 -20.71 19.50
N ILE A 121 -2.70 -19.76 18.78
CA ILE A 121 -3.70 -20.04 17.74
C ILE A 121 -3.07 -20.80 16.56
N ALA A 122 -1.85 -20.42 16.14
CA ALA A 122 -1.14 -21.12 15.07
C ALA A 122 -0.83 -22.57 15.44
N LYS A 123 -0.32 -22.81 16.65
CA LYS A 123 -0.10 -24.16 17.19
C LYS A 123 -1.38 -24.98 17.21
N GLN A 124 -2.47 -24.38 17.67
CA GLN A 124 -3.78 -25.04 17.69
C GLN A 124 -4.24 -25.42 16.28
N LYS A 125 -4.13 -24.52 15.30
CA LYS A 125 -4.49 -24.80 13.90
C LYS A 125 -3.59 -25.82 13.23
N ALA A 126 -2.33 -25.93 13.65
CA ALA A 126 -1.34 -26.87 13.13
C ALA A 126 -1.29 -28.20 13.91
N ASN A 127 -2.16 -28.41 14.90
CA ASN A 127 -2.15 -29.57 15.80
C ASN A 127 -0.80 -29.79 16.54
N ILE A 128 -0.11 -28.70 16.89
CA ILE A 128 1.14 -28.72 17.66
C ILE A 128 0.82 -28.53 19.15
N PRO A 129 1.45 -29.31 20.05
CA PRO A 129 1.31 -29.12 21.50
C PRO A 129 1.63 -27.68 21.94
N GLN A 130 0.85 -27.15 22.89
CA GLN A 130 0.97 -25.75 23.31
C GLN A 130 2.30 -25.48 24.05
N ASP A 131 2.84 -26.48 24.71
CA ASP A 131 4.13 -26.49 25.41
C ASP A 131 5.34 -26.66 24.47
N ALA A 132 5.13 -26.97 23.20
CA ALA A 132 6.22 -27.14 22.24
C ALA A 132 7.10 -25.86 22.16
N PRO A 133 8.44 -25.97 22.19
CA PRO A 133 9.32 -24.81 22.11
C PRO A 133 9.17 -24.10 20.77
N VAL A 134 9.17 -22.75 20.78
CA VAL A 134 9.12 -21.90 19.59
C VAL A 134 10.40 -21.09 19.53
N GLY A 135 11.19 -21.29 18.47
CA GLY A 135 12.39 -20.51 18.19
C GLY A 135 12.10 -19.40 17.17
N SER A 136 12.72 -18.23 17.36
CA SER A 136 12.79 -17.20 16.32
C SER A 136 14.05 -17.39 15.49
N TYR A 137 13.93 -17.36 14.17
CA TYR A 137 15.09 -17.33 13.27
C TYR A 137 15.30 -15.90 12.78
N VAL A 138 16.48 -15.33 13.03
CA VAL A 138 16.84 -13.99 12.57
C VAL A 138 17.57 -14.11 11.23
N TYR A 139 17.06 -13.45 10.19
CA TYR A 139 17.69 -13.38 8.87
C TYR A 139 18.44 -12.04 8.68
N PRO A 140 19.61 -12.03 8.01
CA PRO A 140 20.33 -13.19 7.49
C PRO A 140 21.00 -14.00 8.60
N SER A 141 20.91 -15.34 8.54
CA SER A 141 21.66 -16.18 9.46
C SER A 141 23.13 -16.09 9.09
N CYS A 142 23.92 -15.46 9.96
CA CYS A 142 25.36 -15.44 9.82
C CYS A 142 25.88 -16.87 10.08
N ASN A 143 25.96 -17.67 9.02
CA ASN A 143 26.45 -19.05 9.05
C ASN A 143 27.84 -19.21 8.42
N THR A 144 28.62 -18.13 8.36
CA THR A 144 30.01 -18.17 7.91
C THR A 144 30.85 -17.18 8.73
N HIS A 145 31.71 -17.74 9.59
CA HIS A 145 32.98 -17.16 10.01
C HIS A 145 32.96 -15.63 10.18
N CYS A 146 32.37 -15.14 11.27
CA CYS A 146 32.81 -13.87 11.84
C CYS A 146 34.25 -14.11 12.33
N TYR A 147 35.21 -13.56 11.61
CA TYR A 147 36.65 -13.72 11.83
C TYR A 147 37.08 -13.45 13.28
N SER A 148 38.15 -14.16 13.64
CA SER A 148 39.06 -14.04 14.79
C SER A 148 39.25 -12.65 15.38
#